data_AF-A0A2G2N0M6-F1
#
_entry.id   AF-A0A2G2N0M6-F1
#
_cell.length_a   1.000
_cell.length_b   1.000
_cell.length_c   1.000
_cell.angle_alpha   90.00
_cell.angle_beta   90.00
_cell.angle_gamma   90.00
#
_symmetry.space_group_name_H-M   'P 1'
#
loop_
_entity.id
_entity.type
_entity.pdbx_description
1 polymer ?
#
loop_
_entity_poly.entity_id
_entity_poly.type
_entity_poly.pdbx_seq_one_letter_code
_entity_poly.pdbx_strand_id
1 'polypeptide(L)'
;MTHILKTIPFVFLFGSALAACETIQPEIPVVVTPPPMVETCVRMNTLRKVEIPAVTKSGFSIVSIETEDELYFDPETKKWVTIEIPPIERKEPWTKIIKPAQTIFVDGNNREVIDICELNAANTTTGSSLR
;
A
#
# COMPACT_ATOMS: atom_id res chain seq x y z
N MET A 1 96.91 53.30 -7.42
CA MET A 1 96.71 54.01 -6.14
C MET A 1 95.71 53.18 -5.33
N THR A 2 96.12 52.30 -4.40
CA THR A 2 96.55 52.58 -3.00
C THR A 2 95.44 53.33 -2.21
N HIS A 3 94.95 52.99 -1.02
CA HIS A 3 95.29 52.12 0.14
C HIS A 3 93.96 51.67 0.81
N ILE A 4 93.80 50.43 1.32
CA ILE A 4 93.97 49.94 2.72
C ILE A 4 93.48 50.87 3.85
N LEU A 5 92.80 50.26 4.85
CA LEU A 5 92.54 50.60 6.28
C LEU A 5 91.06 50.92 6.60
N LYS A 6 90.40 50.51 7.70
CA LYS A 6 90.69 49.65 8.87
C LYS A 6 89.40 49.59 9.74
N THR A 7 89.24 48.56 10.58
CA THR A 7 88.59 48.53 11.93
C THR A 7 87.06 48.71 12.15
N ILE A 8 86.40 47.56 12.40
CA ILE A 8 85.48 47.12 13.51
C ILE A 8 85.43 48.03 14.77
N PRO A 9 84.44 47.97 15.74
CA PRO A 9 83.01 47.55 15.82
C PRO A 9 82.08 48.62 16.48
N PHE A 10 80.74 48.51 16.41
CA PHE A 10 79.87 48.83 17.57
C PHE A 10 78.44 48.28 17.45
N VAL A 11 77.96 47.84 18.60
CA VAL A 11 76.69 47.17 18.91
C VAL A 11 75.49 48.10 18.72
N PHE A 12 74.38 47.60 18.17
CA PHE A 12 73.04 48.05 18.57
C PHE A 12 72.04 46.90 18.52
N LEU A 13 71.71 46.39 19.72
CA LEU A 13 70.49 45.67 20.02
C LEU A 13 69.30 46.54 19.58
N PHE A 14 68.43 46.04 18.69
CA PHE A 14 67.05 46.50 18.60
C PHE A 14 66.14 45.32 18.35
N GLY A 15 65.25 45.08 19.33
CA GLY A 15 64.28 44.01 19.30
C GLY A 15 63.20 44.25 18.26
N SER A 16 62.67 43.15 17.74
CA SER A 16 61.35 43.08 17.13
C SER A 16 60.85 41.68 17.38
N ALA A 17 60.13 41.50 18.49
CA ALA A 17 59.28 40.34 18.67
C ALA A 17 58.17 40.44 17.62
N LEU A 18 58.30 39.66 16.53
CA LEU A 18 57.20 39.42 15.62
C LEU A 18 56.16 38.61 16.38
N ALA A 19 55.12 39.27 16.87
CA ALA A 19 53.92 38.61 17.33
C ALA A 19 53.31 37.88 16.12
N ALA A 20 53.38 36.55 16.13
CA ALA A 20 52.61 35.71 15.22
C ALA A 20 51.12 35.89 15.57
N CYS A 21 50.38 36.61 14.74
CA CYS A 21 48.93 36.73 14.86
C CYS A 21 48.32 35.54 14.10
N GLU A 22 47.93 34.50 14.84
CA GLU A 22 47.22 33.35 14.30
C GLU A 22 45.79 33.81 13.94
N THR A 23 45.53 33.93 12.64
CA THR A 23 44.20 34.27 12.12
C THR A 23 43.32 33.03 12.20
N ILE A 24 42.50 32.93 13.25
CA ILE A 24 41.45 31.92 13.38
C ILE A 24 40.37 32.24 12.34
N GLN A 25 40.24 31.41 11.31
CA GLN A 25 39.09 31.47 10.41
C GLN A 25 37.83 31.03 11.18
N PRO A 26 36.74 31.81 11.15
CA PRO A 26 35.48 31.36 11.73
C PRO A 26 35.00 30.12 10.98
N GLU A 27 34.88 29.00 11.69
CA GLU A 27 34.32 27.75 11.18
C GLU A 27 32.88 28.01 10.74
N ILE A 28 32.64 27.96 9.43
CA ILE A 28 31.31 28.18 8.85
C ILE A 28 30.42 27.05 9.39
N PRO A 29 29.34 27.34 10.13
CA PRO A 29 28.46 26.29 10.61
C PRO A 29 27.89 25.56 9.40
N VAL A 30 28.22 24.27 9.26
CA VAL A 30 27.65 23.40 8.24
C VAL A 30 26.16 23.26 8.53
N VAL A 31 25.34 24.06 7.85
CA VAL A 31 23.89 23.91 7.89
C VAL A 31 23.54 22.63 7.13
N VAL A 32 23.40 21.54 7.87
CA VAL A 32 22.87 20.26 7.36
C VAL A 32 21.44 20.54 6.91
N THR A 33 21.26 20.74 5.61
CA THR A 33 19.92 20.88 5.04
C THR A 33 19.29 19.50 5.09
N PRO A 34 18.20 19.29 5.84
CA PRO A 34 17.55 17.99 5.87
C PRO A 34 17.10 17.63 4.44
N PRO A 35 17.19 16.35 4.06
CA PRO A 35 16.76 15.92 2.74
C PRO A 35 15.28 16.31 2.53
N PRO A 36 14.89 16.69 1.30
CA PRO A 36 13.50 16.99 1.01
C PRO A 36 12.65 15.77 1.34
N MET A 37 11.58 15.96 2.11
CA MET A 37 10.61 14.90 2.36
C MET A 37 9.97 14.53 1.03
N VAL A 38 10.23 13.31 0.56
CA VAL A 38 9.57 12.77 -0.64
C VAL A 38 8.20 12.29 -0.20
N GLU A 39 7.13 12.95 -0.66
CA GLU A 39 5.77 12.44 -0.50
C GLU A 39 5.67 11.12 -1.30
N THR A 40 5.46 10.00 -0.62
CA THR A 40 5.37 8.67 -1.25
C THR A 40 3.95 8.33 -1.71
N CYS A 41 2.95 9.04 -1.21
CA CYS A 41 1.53 8.80 -1.42
C CYS A 41 0.88 9.94 -2.21
N VAL A 42 -0.31 9.68 -2.75
CA VAL A 42 -1.09 10.68 -3.50
C VAL A 42 -2.23 11.22 -2.63
N ARG A 43 -2.49 12.53 -2.71
CA ARG A 43 -3.60 13.15 -1.98
C ARG A 43 -4.95 12.82 -2.60
N MET A 44 -5.92 12.46 -1.77
CA MET A 44 -7.25 12.03 -2.19
C MET A 44 -8.02 13.09 -2.98
N ASN A 45 -7.78 14.38 -2.75
CA ASN A 45 -8.42 15.48 -3.48
C ASN A 45 -8.02 15.55 -4.98
N THR A 46 -6.92 14.91 -5.36
CA THR A 46 -6.48 14.80 -6.76
C THR A 46 -7.03 13.56 -7.46
N LEU A 47 -7.70 12.68 -6.71
CA LEU A 47 -8.21 11.40 -7.18
C LEU A 47 -9.72 11.44 -7.38
N ARG A 48 -10.19 10.65 -8.34
CA ARG A 48 -11.61 10.42 -8.54
C ARG A 48 -12.01 9.08 -7.94
N LYS A 49 -13.04 9.08 -7.10
CA LYS A 49 -13.70 7.88 -6.60
C LYS A 49 -14.51 7.23 -7.73
N VAL A 50 -14.28 5.95 -7.99
CA VAL A 50 -15.02 5.15 -8.97
C VAL A 50 -15.63 3.94 -8.26
N GLU A 51 -16.94 3.79 -8.40
CA GLU A 51 -17.69 2.66 -7.84
C GLU A 51 -17.87 1.59 -8.91
N ILE A 52 -17.23 0.45 -8.70
CA ILE A 52 -17.35 -0.73 -9.56
C ILE A 52 -18.49 -1.58 -8.99
N PRO A 53 -19.59 -1.76 -9.73
CA PRO A 53 -20.73 -2.53 -9.24
C PRO A 53 -20.38 -4.01 -9.08
N ALA A 54 -21.14 -4.70 -8.22
CA ALA A 54 -21.00 -6.14 -8.06
C ALA A 54 -21.35 -6.86 -9.37
N VAL A 55 -20.55 -7.88 -9.71
CA VAL A 55 -20.86 -8.78 -10.82
C VAL A 55 -21.58 -9.99 -10.25
N THR A 56 -22.79 -10.24 -10.76
CA THR A 56 -23.62 -11.37 -10.36
C THR A 56 -23.69 -12.42 -11.47
N LYS A 57 -23.87 -13.67 -11.07
CA LYS A 57 -24.21 -14.79 -11.95
C LYS A 57 -25.55 -15.33 -11.50
N SER A 58 -26.45 -15.53 -12.45
CA SER A 58 -27.77 -16.09 -12.19
C SER A 58 -27.96 -17.38 -12.99
N GLY A 59 -28.85 -18.23 -12.52
CA GLY A 59 -29.15 -19.50 -13.15
C GLY A 59 -30.37 -20.16 -12.53
N PHE A 60 -30.55 -21.43 -12.86
CA PHE A 60 -31.59 -22.27 -12.29
C PHE A 60 -30.93 -23.52 -11.68
N SER A 61 -31.46 -23.95 -10.55
CA SER A 61 -31.20 -25.26 -9.97
C SER A 61 -32.42 -26.13 -10.21
N ILE A 62 -32.21 -27.39 -10.58
CA ILE A 62 -33.28 -28.39 -10.59
C ILE A 62 -33.30 -29.01 -9.21
N VAL A 63 -34.41 -28.86 -8.50
CA VAL A 63 -34.63 -29.46 -7.19
C VAL A 63 -35.65 -30.58 -7.38
N SER A 64 -35.25 -31.79 -7.01
CA SER A 64 -36.11 -32.97 -7.01
C SER A 64 -36.62 -33.25 -5.60
N ILE A 65 -37.89 -33.62 -5.50
CA ILE A 65 -38.49 -34.19 -4.31
C ILE A 65 -38.73 -35.66 -4.62
N GLU A 66 -38.07 -36.54 -3.86
CA GLU A 66 -38.29 -37.98 -3.93
C GLU A 66 -39.73 -38.30 -3.55
N THR A 67 -40.34 -39.21 -4.31
CA THR A 67 -41.68 -39.73 -4.04
C THR A 67 -41.54 -41.20 -3.69
N GLU A 68 -42.27 -41.66 -2.68
CA GLU A 68 -42.22 -43.07 -2.27
C GLU A 68 -42.94 -43.94 -3.30
N ASP A 69 -42.40 -45.15 -3.52
CA ASP A 69 -43.02 -46.13 -4.40
C ASP A 69 -44.33 -46.67 -3.80
N GLU A 70 -45.30 -46.96 -4.66
CA GLU A 70 -46.56 -47.58 -4.25
C GLU A 70 -46.50 -49.11 -4.42
N LEU A 71 -47.10 -49.84 -3.46
CA LEU A 71 -47.24 -51.30 -3.54
C LEU A 71 -48.66 -51.67 -3.94
N TYR A 72 -48.80 -52.45 -5.01
CA TYR A 72 -50.07 -52.96 -5.51
C TYR A 72 -50.10 -54.49 -5.44
N PHE A 73 -51.20 -55.06 -4.94
CA PHE A 73 -51.39 -56.51 -4.93
C PHE A 73 -52.20 -56.95 -6.16
N ASP A 74 -51.60 -57.78 -7.00
CA ASP A 74 -52.25 -58.35 -8.17
C ASP A 74 -53.03 -59.63 -7.77
N PRO A 75 -54.37 -59.64 -7.90
CA PRO A 75 -55.19 -60.79 -7.51
C PRO A 75 -55.06 -62.00 -8.46
N GLU A 76 -54.59 -61.82 -9.70
CA GLU A 76 -54.41 -62.89 -10.67
C GLU A 76 -53.09 -63.64 -10.42
N THR A 77 -52.01 -62.89 -10.27
CA THR A 77 -50.66 -63.47 -10.06
C THR A 77 -50.34 -63.75 -8.59
N LYS A 78 -51.15 -63.25 -7.65
CA LYS A 78 -50.98 -63.36 -6.19
C LYS A 78 -49.63 -62.82 -5.71
N LYS A 79 -49.15 -61.74 -6.33
CA LYS A 79 -47.87 -61.11 -6.01
C LYS A 79 -48.05 -59.61 -5.74
N TRP A 80 -47.15 -59.08 -4.92
CA TRP A 80 -46.99 -57.63 -4.77
C TRP A 80 -46.13 -57.11 -5.92
N VAL A 81 -46.57 -56.02 -6.52
CA VAL A 81 -45.89 -55.29 -7.59
C VAL A 81 -45.58 -53.90 -7.08
N THR A 82 -44.33 -53.45 -7.26
CA THR A 82 -43.91 -52.09 -6.93
C THR A 82 -44.17 -51.18 -8.13
N ILE A 83 -44.83 -50.06 -7.88
CA ILE A 83 -45.09 -49.00 -8.86
C ILE A 83 -44.15 -47.84 -8.52
N GLU A 84 -43.14 -47.66 -9.36
CA GLU A 84 -42.17 -46.58 -9.22
C GLU A 84 -42.82 -45.24 -9.61
N ILE A 85 -42.77 -44.26 -8.71
CA ILE A 85 -43.31 -42.92 -8.95
C ILE A 85 -42.14 -41.98 -9.22
N PRO A 86 -42.09 -41.32 -10.40
CA PRO A 86 -40.99 -40.43 -10.72
C PRO A 86 -40.95 -39.24 -9.74
N PRO A 87 -39.76 -38.74 -9.40
CA PRO A 87 -39.63 -37.61 -8.49
C PRO A 87 -40.24 -36.34 -9.09
N ILE A 88 -40.73 -35.47 -8.20
CA ILE A 88 -41.27 -34.18 -8.60
C ILE A 88 -40.11 -33.19 -8.73
N GLU A 89 -39.90 -32.68 -9.94
CA GLU A 89 -38.84 -31.70 -10.21
C GLU A 89 -39.39 -30.28 -10.34
N ARG A 90 -38.67 -29.31 -9.76
CA ARG A 90 -38.92 -27.88 -9.99
C ARG A 90 -37.65 -27.11 -10.27
N LYS A 91 -37.77 -26.06 -11.08
CA LYS A 91 -36.68 -25.12 -11.37
C LYS A 91 -36.70 -23.97 -10.36
N GLU A 92 -35.67 -23.86 -9.55
CA GLU A 92 -35.49 -22.76 -8.61
C GLU A 92 -34.46 -21.75 -9.15
N PRO A 93 -34.82 -20.47 -9.33
CA PRO A 93 -33.85 -19.47 -9.73
C PRO A 93 -32.87 -19.19 -8.59
N TRP A 94 -31.61 -18.99 -8.93
CA TRP A 94 -30.59 -18.54 -7.99
C TRP A 94 -29.78 -17.41 -8.59
N THR A 95 -29.23 -16.57 -7.69
CA THR A 95 -28.28 -15.51 -8.05
C THR A 95 -27.14 -15.50 -7.04
N LYS A 96 -25.90 -15.45 -7.54
CA LYS A 96 -24.68 -15.44 -6.73
C LYS A 96 -23.78 -14.28 -7.15
N ILE A 97 -23.26 -13.54 -6.17
CA ILE A 97 -22.23 -12.53 -6.40
C ILE A 97 -20.91 -13.26 -6.69
N ILE A 98 -20.32 -13.00 -7.85
CA ILE A 98 -19.01 -13.56 -8.25
C ILE A 98 -17.88 -12.55 -8.08
N LYS A 99 -18.18 -11.25 -8.13
CA LYS A 99 -17.25 -10.19 -7.75
C LYS A 99 -18.02 -9.18 -6.90
N PRO A 100 -17.58 -8.90 -5.66
CA PRO A 100 -18.25 -7.90 -4.83
C PRO A 100 -18.14 -6.51 -5.46
N ALA A 101 -19.04 -5.62 -5.08
CA ALA A 101 -18.89 -4.21 -5.40
C ALA A 101 -17.63 -3.69 -4.71
N GLN A 102 -16.87 -2.84 -5.39
CA GLN A 102 -15.68 -2.23 -4.81
C GLN A 102 -15.58 -0.78 -5.23
N THR A 103 -15.02 0.03 -4.34
CA THR A 103 -14.65 1.41 -4.64
C THR A 103 -13.16 1.44 -4.92
N ILE A 104 -12.76 2.04 -6.04
CA ILE A 104 -11.37 2.35 -6.35
C ILE A 104 -11.18 3.85 -6.49
N PHE A 105 -9.94 4.31 -6.36
CA PHE A 105 -9.56 5.68 -6.65
C PHE A 105 -8.67 5.70 -7.89
N VAL A 106 -8.95 6.62 -8.81
CA VAL A 106 -8.19 6.74 -10.06
C VAL A 106 -7.60 8.14 -10.23
N ASP A 107 -6.44 8.22 -10.86
CA ASP A 107 -5.80 9.48 -11.23
C ASP A 107 -6.41 10.11 -12.50
N GLY A 108 -5.89 11.26 -12.92
CA GLY A 108 -6.29 11.94 -14.16
C GLY A 108 -6.05 11.14 -15.46
N ASN A 109 -5.28 10.05 -15.39
CA ASN A 109 -4.98 9.14 -16.49
C ASN A 109 -5.77 7.82 -16.41
N ASN A 110 -6.78 7.73 -15.53
CA ASN A 110 -7.57 6.53 -15.23
C ASN A 110 -6.75 5.34 -14.71
N ARG A 111 -5.62 5.57 -14.06
CA ARG A 111 -4.85 4.52 -13.38
C ARG A 111 -5.33 4.39 -11.94
N GLU A 112 -5.50 3.17 -11.47
CA GLU A 112 -5.84 2.90 -10.06
C GLU A 112 -4.69 3.31 -9.16
N VAL A 113 -5.01 4.06 -8.11
CA VAL A 113 -4.07 4.55 -7.10
C VAL A 113 -4.40 3.87 -5.77
N ILE A 114 -3.49 3.02 -5.32
CA ILE A 114 -3.61 2.27 -4.04
C ILE A 114 -2.97 3.00 -2.86
N ASP A 115 -1.99 3.87 -3.13
CA ASP A 115 -1.22 4.58 -2.09
C ASP A 115 -1.77 6.00 -1.88
N ILE A 116 -2.74 6.12 -0.97
CA ILE A 116 -3.47 7.37 -0.71
C ILE A 116 -3.14 7.87 0.69
N CYS A 117 -2.64 9.09 0.78
CA CYS A 117 -2.10 9.65 2.02
C CYS A 117 -3.12 9.61 3.18
N GLU A 118 -4.35 10.01 2.90
CA GLU A 118 -5.43 10.11 3.88
C GLU A 118 -5.91 8.74 4.37
N LEU A 119 -5.83 7.70 3.54
CA LEU A 119 -6.21 6.33 3.93
C LEU A 119 -5.10 5.64 4.75
N ASN A 120 -3.84 5.94 4.45
CA ASN A 120 -2.70 5.37 5.18
C ASN A 120 -2.60 5.92 6.61
N ALA A 121 -2.93 7.20 6.81
CA ALA A 121 -2.93 7.83 8.14
C ALA A 121 -3.96 7.20 9.09
N ALA A 122 -5.09 6.72 8.58
CA ALA A 122 -6.14 6.07 9.38
C ALA A 122 -5.76 4.65 9.84
N ASN A 123 -4.92 3.94 9.08
CA ASN A 123 -4.49 2.58 9.44
C ASN A 123 -3.39 2.54 10.52
N THR A 124 -2.71 3.65 10.78
CA THR A 124 -1.63 3.70 11.79
C THR A 124 -2.14 3.87 13.21
N THR A 125 -3.39 4.30 13.42
CA THR A 125 -3.95 4.57 14.74
C THR A 125 -4.58 3.34 15.41
N THR A 126 -4.89 2.29 14.65
CA THR A 126 -5.54 1.06 15.15
C THR A 126 -4.55 -0.01 15.63
N GLY A 127 -3.24 0.24 15.51
CA GLY A 127 -2.17 -0.68 15.93
C GLY A 127 -1.51 -0.36 17.28
N SER A 128 -1.99 0.64 18.03
CA SER A 128 -1.39 1.07 19.30
C SER A 128 -2.37 0.97 20.47
N SER A 129 -2.91 -0.23 20.70
CA SER A 129 -3.50 -0.58 21.99
C SER A 129 -3.43 -2.08 22.17
N LEU A 130 -2.38 -2.53 22.84
CA LEU A 130 -2.27 -3.75 23.67
C LEU A 130 -0.79 -3.95 24.02
N ARG A 131 -0.34 -3.23 25.06
CA ARG A 131 0.68 -3.69 26.00
C ARG A 131 0.35 -3.14 27.38
#